data_AF-A0A6P2C8H7-F1
#
_entry.id   AF-A0A6P2C8H7-F1
#
_cell.length_a   1.000
_cell.length_b   1.000
_cell.length_c   1.000
_cell.angle_alpha   90.00
_cell.angle_beta   90.00
_cell.angle_gamma   90.00
#
_symmetry.space_group_name_H-M   'P 1'
#
loop_
_entity.id
_entity.type
_entity.pdbx_description
1 polymer ?
#
loop_
_entity_poly.entity_id
_entity_poly.type
_entity_poly.pdbx_seq_one_letter_code
_entity_poly.pdbx_strand_id
1 'polypeptide(L)'
;MTGEEGKQSKAGQWYRKAADAGRAFAMNDLGALLGRAGRPADAEQLYRKAASAGDSLAMYNLGAMLADQEGRQAEAEQWYRKATDAGGGR
;
A
#
# COMPACT_ATOMS: atom_id res chain seq x y z
N MET A 1 10.32 25.62 17.32
CA MET A 1 9.14 24.73 17.40
C MET A 1 8.91 24.11 16.03
N THR A 2 9.40 22.87 15.90
CA THR A 2 8.92 21.73 15.09
C THR A 2 8.31 21.97 13.70
N GLY A 3 9.16 21.80 12.67
CA GLY A 3 8.77 21.77 11.25
C GLY A 3 8.17 20.45 10.77
N GLU A 4 7.15 19.93 11.47
CA GLU A 4 6.48 18.67 11.11
C GLU A 4 4.98 18.78 10.80
N GLU A 5 4.37 19.96 11.00
CA GLU A 5 2.92 20.12 10.84
C GLU A 5 2.45 20.31 9.38
N GLY A 6 3.37 20.59 8.45
CA GLY A 6 3.06 20.80 7.03
C GLY A 6 2.91 19.52 6.18
N LYS A 7 3.40 18.37 6.65
CA LYS A 7 3.35 17.09 5.90
C LYS A 7 2.09 16.27 6.21
N GLN A 8 1.53 16.43 7.41
CA GLN A 8 0.32 15.74 7.87
C GLN A 8 -0.94 16.18 7.08
N SER A 9 -1.08 17.49 6.81
CA SER A 9 -2.23 18.06 6.07
C SER A 9 -2.31 17.65 4.60
N LYS A 10 -1.17 17.46 3.92
CA LYS A 10 -1.18 16.98 2.53
C LYS A 10 -1.54 15.50 2.47
N ALA A 11 -0.89 14.67 3.29
CA ALA A 11 -1.15 13.23 3.30
C ALA A 11 -2.63 12.92 3.56
N GLY A 12 -3.26 13.61 4.54
CA GLY A 12 -4.69 13.44 4.84
C GLY A 12 -5.61 13.82 3.67
N GLN A 13 -5.30 14.88 2.91
CA GLN A 13 -6.07 15.26 1.73
C GLN A 13 -5.89 14.26 0.57
N TRP A 14 -4.69 13.73 0.35
CA TRP A 14 -4.44 12.69 -0.66
C TRP A 14 -5.19 11.39 -0.34
N TYR A 15 -5.19 10.99 0.94
CA TYR A 15 -5.98 9.87 1.45
C TYR A 15 -7.49 10.03 1.18
N ARG A 16 -8.02 11.25 1.28
CA ARG A 16 -9.43 11.55 1.02
C ARG A 16 -9.76 11.71 -0.46
N LYS A 17 -8.78 11.85 -1.34
CA LYS A 17 -8.99 11.98 -2.80
C LYS A 17 -8.91 10.64 -3.53
N ALA A 18 -8.05 9.73 -3.07
CA ALA A 18 -8.09 8.35 -3.52
C ALA A 18 -9.46 7.70 -3.25
N ALA A 19 -10.19 8.23 -2.26
CA ALA A 19 -11.33 7.61 -1.62
C ALA A 19 -12.61 7.32 -2.44
N ASP A 20 -12.81 7.93 -3.61
CA ASP A 20 -14.18 8.13 -4.10
C ASP A 20 -14.63 7.23 -5.27
N ALA A 21 -13.74 6.70 -6.13
CA ALA A 21 -14.21 5.84 -7.25
C ALA A 21 -13.17 4.91 -7.91
N GLY A 22 -11.86 5.10 -7.68
CA GLY A 22 -10.75 4.32 -8.28
C GLY A 22 -9.70 3.96 -7.23
N ARG A 23 -10.18 3.71 -6.01
CA ARG A 23 -9.46 3.80 -4.73
C ARG A 23 -8.18 3.00 -4.65
N ALA A 24 -8.22 1.77 -5.14
CA ALA A 24 -7.20 0.79 -4.84
C ALA A 24 -5.93 1.05 -5.64
N PHE A 25 -6.05 1.30 -6.96
CA PHE A 25 -4.93 1.70 -7.82
C PHE A 25 -4.28 3.01 -7.38
N ALA A 26 -5.08 4.03 -7.03
CA ALA A 26 -4.54 5.30 -6.53
C ALA A 26 -3.83 5.15 -5.17
N MET A 27 -4.33 4.27 -4.28
CA MET A 27 -3.65 3.94 -3.02
C MET A 27 -2.37 3.15 -3.27
N ASN A 28 -2.34 2.25 -4.25
CA ASN A 28 -1.14 1.54 -4.69
C ASN A 28 -0.06 2.52 -5.19
N ASP A 29 -0.40 3.42 -6.10
CA ASP A 29 0.54 4.40 -6.65
C ASP A 29 1.10 5.32 -5.56
N LEU A 30 0.25 5.77 -4.64
CA LEU A 30 0.68 6.57 -3.50
C LEU A 30 1.58 5.76 -2.54
N GLY A 31 1.29 4.48 -2.34
CA GLY A 31 2.13 3.56 -1.57
C GLY A 31 3.54 3.47 -2.18
N ALA A 32 3.63 3.32 -3.49
CA ALA A 32 4.92 3.28 -4.21
C ALA A 32 5.72 4.58 -4.07
N LEU A 33 5.04 5.73 -4.17
CA LEU A 33 5.66 7.03 -3.94
C LEU A 33 6.19 7.19 -2.51
N LEU A 34 5.43 6.74 -1.50
CA LEU A 34 5.86 6.81 -0.10
C LEU A 34 7.03 5.88 0.20
N GLY A 35 7.06 4.67 -0.39
CA GLY A 35 8.20 3.77 -0.28
C GLY A 35 9.49 4.41 -0.81
N ARG A 36 9.41 5.03 -2.00
CA ARG A 36 10.53 5.76 -2.61
C ARG A 36 10.94 7.00 -1.81
N ALA A 37 10.01 7.63 -1.10
CA ALA A 37 10.26 8.77 -0.23
C ALA A 37 10.84 8.40 1.14
N GLY A 38 11.20 7.13 1.37
CA GLY A 38 11.74 6.66 2.64
C GLY A 38 10.69 6.55 3.76
N ARG A 39 9.41 6.38 3.40
CA ARG A 39 8.29 6.21 4.33
C ARG A 39 7.62 4.83 4.17
N PRO A 40 8.36 3.71 4.40
CA PRO A 40 7.85 2.36 4.17
C PRO A 40 6.64 2.02 5.05
N ALA A 41 6.57 2.53 6.28
CA ALA A 41 5.43 2.30 7.17
C ALA A 41 4.11 2.87 6.63
N ASP A 42 4.14 4.06 6.02
CA ASP A 42 2.96 4.66 5.41
C ASP A 42 2.59 3.97 4.08
N ALA A 43 3.62 3.54 3.32
CA ALA A 43 3.43 2.76 2.12
C ALA A 43 2.72 1.42 2.42
N GLU A 44 3.14 0.72 3.46
CA GLU A 44 2.51 -0.53 3.89
C GLU A 44 1.03 -0.35 4.19
N GLN A 45 0.67 0.71 4.93
CA GLN A 45 -0.73 0.98 5.26
C GLN A 45 -1.58 1.25 4.02
N LEU A 46 -1.02 1.93 3.02
CA LEU A 46 -1.70 2.17 1.76
C LEU A 46 -1.89 0.89 0.96
N TYR A 47 -0.84 0.07 0.85
CA TYR A 47 -0.92 -1.21 0.15
C TYR A 47 -1.91 -2.16 0.83
N ARG A 48 -1.95 -2.22 2.17
CA ARG A 48 -2.97 -3.00 2.91
C ARG A 48 -4.39 -2.54 2.62
N LYS A 49 -4.62 -1.23 2.53
CA LYS A 49 -5.95 -0.68 2.20
C LYS A 49 -6.35 -0.97 0.76
N ALA A 50 -5.43 -0.81 -0.18
CA ALA A 50 -5.64 -1.14 -1.59
C ALA A 50 -5.88 -2.65 -1.80
N ALA A 51 -5.07 -3.49 -1.14
CA ALA A 51 -5.24 -4.93 -1.12
C ALA A 51 -6.61 -5.34 -0.52
N SER A 52 -7.04 -4.71 0.58
CA SER A 52 -8.36 -4.97 1.16
C SER A 52 -9.52 -4.52 0.25
N ALA A 53 -9.24 -3.61 -0.68
CA ALA A 53 -10.18 -3.18 -1.72
C ALA A 53 -10.10 -4.02 -3.00
N GLY A 54 -9.31 -5.10 -3.02
CA GLY A 54 -9.24 -6.05 -4.14
C GLY A 54 -8.18 -5.75 -5.20
N ASP A 55 -7.24 -4.83 -4.96
CA ASP A 55 -6.15 -4.56 -5.90
C ASP A 55 -5.04 -5.61 -5.78
N SER A 56 -4.97 -6.48 -6.78
CA SER A 56 -3.97 -7.54 -6.90
C SER A 56 -2.54 -7.01 -7.00
N LEU A 57 -2.33 -5.84 -7.62
CA LEU A 57 -1.01 -5.20 -7.69
C LEU A 57 -0.58 -4.68 -6.32
N ALA A 58 -1.50 -4.09 -5.56
CA ALA A 58 -1.23 -3.68 -4.18
C ALA A 58 -0.90 -4.86 -3.27
N MET A 59 -1.61 -5.99 -3.43
CA MET A 59 -1.29 -7.24 -2.72
C MET A 59 0.12 -7.73 -3.06
N TYR A 60 0.51 -7.69 -4.34
CA TYR A 60 1.85 -8.07 -4.79
C TYR A 60 2.92 -7.13 -4.20
N ASN A 61 2.72 -5.81 -4.29
CA ASN A 61 3.66 -4.82 -3.76
C ASN A 61 3.81 -4.90 -2.24
N LEU A 62 2.71 -5.19 -1.53
CA LEU A 62 2.76 -5.49 -0.11
C LEU A 62 3.59 -6.75 0.14
N GLY A 63 3.34 -7.84 -0.58
CA GLY A 63 4.14 -9.07 -0.48
C GLY A 63 5.63 -8.82 -0.69
N ALA A 64 6.00 -8.04 -1.71
CA ALA A 64 7.40 -7.70 -1.99
C ALA A 64 8.05 -6.91 -0.85
N MET A 65 7.34 -5.92 -0.31
CA MET A 65 7.84 -5.14 0.82
C MET A 65 8.04 -6.01 2.07
N LEU A 66 7.12 -6.93 2.34
CA LEU A 66 7.16 -7.82 3.49
C LEU A 66 8.25 -8.89 3.38
N ALA A 67 8.52 -9.38 2.17
CA ALA A 67 9.53 -10.41 1.92
C ALA A 67 10.96 -9.91 2.23
N ASP A 68 11.19 -8.61 2.09
CA ASP A 68 12.46 -7.96 2.44
C ASP A 68 12.66 -7.80 3.95
N GLN A 69 11.58 -7.95 4.75
CA GLN A 69 11.62 -7.81 6.20
C GLN A 69 11.79 -9.16 6.90
N GLU A 70 12.81 -9.26 7.74
CA GLU A 70 13.07 -10.46 8.54
C GLU A 70 11.88 -10.80 9.46
N GLY A 71 11.41 -12.04 9.39
CA GLY A 71 10.29 -12.54 10.17
C GLY A 71 8.90 -12.29 9.54
N ARG A 72 8.83 -11.64 8.38
CA ARG A 72 7.56 -11.33 7.69
C ARG A 72 7.35 -12.10 6.38
N GLN A 73 8.26 -13.02 6.05
CA GLN A 73 8.20 -13.81 4.81
C GLN A 73 6.91 -14.63 4.71
N ALA A 74 6.43 -15.22 5.82
CA ALA A 74 5.16 -15.95 5.84
C ALA A 74 3.95 -15.03 5.55
N GLU A 75 3.99 -13.77 6.00
CA GLU A 75 2.97 -12.77 5.67
C GLU A 75 3.04 -12.39 4.19
N ALA A 76 4.25 -12.23 3.66
CA ALA A 76 4.49 -11.95 2.24
C ALA A 76 3.88 -13.02 1.33
N GLU A 77 4.13 -14.30 1.63
CA GLU A 77 3.59 -15.44 0.88
C GLU A 77 2.06 -15.45 0.85
N GLN A 78 1.41 -15.10 1.96
CA GLN A 78 -0.06 -14.99 2.01
C GLN A 78 -0.57 -13.90 1.08
N TRP A 79 0.09 -12.74 1.04
CA TRP A 79 -0.31 -11.65 0.15
C TRP A 79 -0.05 -11.97 -1.31
N TYR A 80 1.05 -12.65 -1.64
CA TYR A 80 1.29 -13.14 -3.00
C TYR A 80 0.23 -14.13 -3.46
N ARG A 81 -0.19 -15.06 -2.58
CA ARG A 81 -1.27 -16.01 -2.89
C ARG A 81 -2.60 -15.30 -3.13
N LYS A 82 -2.93 -14.30 -2.31
CA LYS A 82 -4.13 -13.46 -2.51
C LYS A 82 -4.07 -12.68 -3.82
N ALA A 83 -2.90 -12.15 -4.20
CA ALA A 83 -2.72 -11.45 -5.46
C ALA A 83 -2.98 -12.36 -6.67
N THR A 84 -2.56 -13.63 -6.59
CA THR A 84 -2.80 -14.61 -7.66
C THR A 84 -4.27 -15.02 -7.75
N ASP A 85 -4.93 -15.20 -6.61
CA ASP A 85 -6.37 -15.49 -6.55
C ASP A 85 -7.22 -14.33 -7.11
N ALA A 86 -6.92 -13.09 -6.69
CA ALA A 86 -7.61 -11.90 -7.15
C ALA A 86 -7.36 -11.57 -8.63
N GLY A 87 -6.18 -11.91 -9.17
CA GLY A 87 -5.86 -11.76 -10.60
C GLY A 87 -6.28 -12.94 -11.49
N GLY A 88 -6.62 -14.08 -10.89
CA GLY A 88 -6.91 -15.35 -11.58
C GLY A 88 -8.39 -15.70 -11.69
N GLY A 89 -9.28 -14.88 -11.12
CA GLY A 89 -10.73 -15.01 -11.26
C GLY A 89 -11.20 -14.71 -12.69
N ARG A 90 -11.24 -15.76 -13.52
CA ARG A 90 -11.98 -15.80 -14.78
C ARG A 90 -13.48 -15.95 -14.53
#